data_AF-J9FXV3-F1
#
_entry.id   AF-J9FXV3-F1
#
_cell.length_a   1.000
_cell.length_b   1.000
_cell.length_c   1.000
_cell.angle_alpha   90.00
_cell.angle_beta   90.00
_cell.angle_gamma   90.00
#
_symmetry.space_group_name_H-M   'P 1'
#
loop_
_entity.id
_entity.type
_entity.pdbx_description
1 polymer ?
#
loop_
_entity_poly.entity_id
_entity_poly.type
_entity_poly.pdbx_seq_one_letter_code
_entity_poly.pdbx_strand_id
1 'polypeptide(L)'
;GDLPLMTATGTFVINGAERVIVSQLVRSPGIYYAIAHDKIGKELFSSTVIPNRGAWLEYETDSNDVFYVRVDRTRKVPITVLIRALGFGTNAEIIELFGEEPKILASFGKDTAENYQEGLLELYKKIRPGEPLAVDSAESLITSMFFDARRYDLAKVGRYKFNKKLSTEE
;
A
#
# COMPACT_ATOMS: atom_id res chain seq x y z
N GLY A 1 6.26 31.78 -1.09
CA GLY A 1 5.67 32.09 0.22
C GLY A 1 6.80 32.18 1.23
N ASP A 2 6.59 32.94 2.30
CA ASP A 2 7.60 33.15 3.35
C ASP A 2 7.70 31.93 4.28
N LEU A 3 8.92 31.54 4.62
CA LEU A 3 9.22 30.38 5.46
C LEU A 3 9.48 30.84 6.91
N PRO A 4 8.72 30.35 7.91
CA PRO A 4 9.02 30.64 9.31
C PRO A 4 10.40 30.09 9.71
N LEU A 5 11.21 30.94 10.37
CA LEU A 5 12.54 30.58 10.82
C LEU A 5 12.52 30.20 12.30
N MET A 6 13.38 29.23 12.66
CA MET A 6 13.60 28.83 14.04
C MET A 6 14.37 29.94 14.78
N THR A 7 13.93 30.29 15.98
CA THR A 7 14.61 31.25 16.85
C THR A 7 15.82 30.60 17.54
N ALA A 8 16.65 31.41 18.21
CA ALA A 8 17.78 30.91 19.01
C ALA A 8 17.37 29.97 20.17
N THR A 9 16.11 30.04 20.62
CA THR A 9 15.53 29.17 21.67
C THR A 9 14.89 27.90 21.11
N GLY A 10 14.93 27.67 19.79
CA GLY A 10 14.32 26.50 19.15
C GLY A 10 12.79 26.62 18.96
N THR A 11 12.25 27.84 19.04
CA THR A 11 10.82 28.15 18.87
C THR A 11 10.55 28.76 17.49
N PHE A 12 9.26 28.96 17.17
CA PHE A 12 8.79 29.64 15.96
C PHE A 12 7.72 30.67 16.32
N VAL A 13 7.73 31.83 15.68
CA VAL A 13 6.68 32.84 15.82
C VAL A 13 5.68 32.70 14.67
N ILE A 14 4.45 32.28 14.99
CA ILE A 14 3.38 32.09 14.01
C ILE A 14 2.22 33.03 14.37
N ASN A 15 1.95 34.01 13.52
CA ASN A 15 0.92 35.04 13.74
C ASN A 15 1.04 35.74 15.11
N GLY A 16 2.28 36.06 15.53
CA GLY A 16 2.57 36.74 16.79
C GLY A 16 2.61 35.84 18.03
N ALA A 17 2.30 34.55 17.91
CA ALA A 17 2.39 33.59 19.01
C ALA A 17 3.64 32.71 18.88
N GLU A 18 4.38 32.56 19.98
CA GLU A 18 5.53 31.65 20.06
C GLU A 18 5.07 30.19 20.20
N ARG A 19 5.68 29.30 19.42
CA ARG A 19 5.32 27.88 19.35
C ARG A 19 6.58 27.01 19.34
N VAL A 20 6.47 25.81 19.90
CA VAL A 20 7.50 24.77 19.88
C VAL A 20 7.02 23.62 19.00
N ILE A 21 7.91 23.08 18.17
CA ILE A 21 7.67 21.84 17.43
C ILE A 21 8.09 20.67 18.31
N VAL A 22 7.17 19.73 18.54
CA VAL A 22 7.42 18.52 19.32
C VAL A 22 7.65 17.34 18.38
N SER A 23 8.78 16.65 18.55
CA SER A 23 9.08 15.43 17.80
C SER A 23 8.06 14.33 18.13
N GLN A 24 7.50 13.72 17.10
CA GLN A 24 6.56 12.61 17.24
C GLN A 24 7.28 11.27 17.08
N LEU A 25 6.90 10.28 17.89
CA LEU A 25 7.31 8.90 17.66
C LEU A 25 6.34 8.25 16.67
N VAL A 26 6.85 7.87 15.51
CA VAL A 26 6.10 7.19 14.45
C VAL A 26 6.69 5.82 14.18
N ARG A 27 5.90 4.90 13.61
CA ARG A 27 6.41 3.60 13.16
C ARG A 27 7.50 3.83 12.12
N SER A 28 8.62 3.15 12.27
CA SER A 28 9.69 3.23 11.29
C SER A 28 9.26 2.55 9.97
N PRO A 29 9.92 2.87 8.85
CA PRO A 29 9.70 2.16 7.60
C PRO A 29 9.93 0.63 7.75
N GLY A 30 9.20 -0.16 6.96
CA GLY A 30 9.30 -1.62 6.92
C GLY A 30 7.95 -2.35 6.87
N ILE A 31 8.00 -3.68 7.07
CA ILE A 31 6.83 -4.57 7.05
C ILE A 31 6.46 -4.99 8.47
N TYR A 32 5.17 -4.89 8.80
CA TYR A 32 4.60 -5.32 10.07
C TYR A 32 3.55 -6.39 9.81
N TYR A 33 3.55 -7.45 10.62
CA TYR A 33 2.55 -8.53 10.55
C TYR A 33 1.70 -8.50 11.81
N ALA A 34 0.45 -8.87 11.70
CA ALA A 34 -0.42 -9.10 12.84
C ALA A 34 -1.38 -10.26 12.57
N ILE A 35 -1.72 -10.98 13.64
CA ILE A 35 -2.71 -12.03 13.65
C ILE A 35 -3.84 -11.55 14.55
N ALA A 36 -5.05 -11.54 14.02
CA ALA A 36 -6.28 -11.29 14.74
C ALA A 36 -7.15 -12.56 14.72
N HIS A 37 -8.24 -12.57 15.48
CA HIS A 37 -9.22 -13.64 15.45
C HIS A 37 -10.59 -13.03 15.16
N ASP A 38 -11.38 -13.68 14.32
CA ASP A 38 -12.77 -13.30 14.12
C ASP A 38 -13.67 -13.77 15.28
N LYS A 39 -14.98 -13.52 15.19
CA LYS A 39 -15.95 -13.87 16.24
C LYS A 39 -16.06 -15.36 16.52
N ILE A 40 -15.65 -16.21 15.58
CA ILE A 40 -15.73 -17.67 15.65
C ILE A 40 -14.35 -18.27 15.99
N GLY A 41 -13.32 -17.42 16.12
CA GLY A 41 -11.96 -17.83 16.48
C GLY A 41 -11.08 -18.16 15.27
N LYS A 42 -11.49 -17.83 14.04
CA LYS A 42 -10.64 -18.01 12.86
C LYS A 42 -9.53 -16.97 12.86
N GLU A 43 -8.30 -17.43 12.62
CA GLU A 43 -7.14 -16.55 12.45
C GLU A 43 -7.27 -15.69 11.20
N LEU A 44 -7.08 -14.38 11.37
CA LEU A 44 -7.03 -13.39 10.31
C LEU A 44 -5.63 -12.81 10.26
N PHE A 45 -4.97 -12.93 9.11
CA PHE A 45 -3.63 -12.42 8.89
C PHE A 45 -3.71 -11.04 8.27
N SER A 46 -2.83 -10.16 8.73
CA SER A 46 -2.65 -8.84 8.13
C SER A 46 -1.19 -8.47 8.06
N SER A 47 -0.86 -7.63 7.07
CA SER A 47 0.45 -7.01 7.00
C SER A 47 0.36 -5.57 6.53
N THR A 48 1.27 -4.73 7.01
CA THR A 48 1.36 -3.32 6.61
C THR A 48 2.77 -3.00 6.20
N VAL A 49 2.92 -2.52 4.96
CA VAL A 49 4.15 -1.97 4.42
C VAL A 49 4.09 -0.45 4.59
N ILE A 50 5.00 0.06 5.40
CA ILE A 50 5.13 1.49 5.69
C ILE A 50 6.41 1.99 4.99
N PRO A 51 6.31 2.85 3.97
CA PRO A 51 7.47 3.50 3.40
C PRO A 51 7.96 4.67 4.26
N ASN A 52 9.19 5.13 3.99
CA ASN A 52 9.69 6.42 4.48
C ASN A 52 8.94 7.59 3.81
N ARG A 53 8.67 7.45 2.52
CA ARG A 53 7.84 8.37 1.72
C ARG A 53 7.09 7.56 0.68
N GLY A 54 5.80 7.85 0.47
CA GLY A 54 4.97 7.21 -0.54
C GLY A 54 3.73 6.54 0.04
N ALA A 55 3.00 5.84 -0.82
CA ALA A 55 1.75 5.17 -0.49
C ALA A 55 1.95 3.98 0.45
N TRP A 56 1.04 3.78 1.40
CA TRP A 56 1.05 2.58 2.23
C TRP A 56 0.41 1.40 1.47
N LEU A 57 0.89 0.18 1.76
CA LEU A 57 0.22 -1.05 1.33
C LEU A 57 -0.22 -1.82 2.58
N GLU A 58 -1.52 -2.05 2.69
CA GLU A 58 -2.13 -2.76 3.80
C GLU A 58 -2.84 -4.01 3.28
N TYR A 59 -2.44 -5.16 3.76
CA TYR A 59 -2.91 -6.48 3.36
C TYR A 59 -3.73 -7.09 4.50
N GLU A 60 -4.87 -7.69 4.19
CA GLU A 60 -5.72 -8.37 5.20
C GLU A 60 -6.47 -9.55 4.60
N THR A 61 -6.61 -10.64 5.37
CA THR A 61 -7.53 -11.73 5.06
C THR A 61 -8.81 -11.57 5.86
N ASP A 62 -9.96 -11.92 5.29
CA ASP A 62 -11.24 -11.94 6.01
C ASP A 62 -11.69 -13.36 6.42
N SER A 63 -12.82 -13.46 7.11
CA SER A 63 -13.38 -14.73 7.56
C SER A 63 -13.76 -15.68 6.42
N ASN A 64 -13.93 -15.19 5.20
CA ASN A 64 -14.25 -15.98 4.01
C ASN A 64 -12.99 -16.38 3.23
N ASP A 65 -11.81 -16.27 3.84
CA ASP A 65 -10.52 -16.51 3.20
C ASP A 65 -10.20 -15.56 2.05
N VAL A 66 -10.96 -14.47 1.86
CA VAL A 66 -10.65 -13.53 0.78
C VAL A 66 -9.48 -12.65 1.20
N PHE A 67 -8.49 -12.56 0.30
CA PHE A 67 -7.31 -11.75 0.51
C PHE A 67 -7.49 -10.36 -0.11
N TYR A 68 -7.37 -9.32 0.70
CA TYR A 68 -7.56 -7.93 0.32
C TYR A 68 -6.28 -7.11 0.44
N VAL A 69 -6.24 -6.03 -0.33
CA VAL A 69 -5.25 -4.95 -0.21
C VAL A 69 -5.92 -3.58 -0.18
N ARG A 70 -5.35 -2.65 0.58
CA ARG A 70 -5.62 -1.21 0.52
C ARG A 70 -4.36 -0.50 0.09
N VAL A 71 -4.50 0.40 -0.88
CA VAL A 71 -3.42 1.29 -1.33
C VAL A 71 -3.68 2.67 -0.77
N ASP A 72 -2.71 3.23 -0.07
CA ASP A 72 -2.75 4.59 0.49
C ASP A 72 -4.02 4.90 1.32
N ARG A 73 -4.40 3.94 2.19
CA ARG A 73 -5.56 4.05 3.10
C ARG A 73 -6.90 4.23 2.39
N THR A 74 -6.99 3.85 1.11
CA THR A 74 -8.23 3.86 0.33
C THR A 74 -9.10 2.63 0.64
N ARG A 75 -10.23 2.49 -0.07
CA ARG A 75 -11.09 1.31 0.07
C ARG A 75 -10.36 0.06 -0.41
N LYS A 76 -10.60 -1.07 0.27
CA LYS A 76 -9.97 -2.34 -0.08
C LYS A 76 -10.48 -2.90 -1.40
N VAL A 77 -9.58 -3.60 -2.10
CA VAL A 77 -9.84 -4.42 -3.28
C VAL A 77 -9.28 -5.83 -3.06
N PRO A 78 -9.81 -6.86 -3.73
CA PRO A 78 -9.16 -8.17 -3.76
C PRO A 78 -7.70 -8.02 -4.19
N ILE A 79 -6.81 -8.81 -3.60
CA ILE A 79 -5.37 -8.74 -3.88
C ILE A 79 -5.05 -8.94 -5.37
N THR A 80 -5.87 -9.73 -6.06
CA THR A 80 -5.75 -10.03 -7.48
C THR A 80 -5.88 -8.78 -8.35
N VAL A 81 -6.68 -7.78 -7.95
CA VAL A 81 -6.75 -6.48 -8.65
C VAL A 81 -5.38 -5.79 -8.70
N LEU A 82 -4.67 -5.77 -7.57
CA LEU A 82 -3.32 -5.18 -7.52
C LEU A 82 -2.33 -6.02 -8.33
N ILE A 83 -2.38 -7.35 -8.22
CA ILE A 83 -1.49 -8.24 -8.98
C ILE A 83 -1.68 -8.03 -10.48
N ARG A 84 -2.93 -7.90 -10.96
CA ARG A 84 -3.24 -7.54 -12.34
C ARG A 84 -2.66 -6.19 -12.70
N ALA A 85 -2.89 -5.16 -11.89
CA ALA A 85 -2.35 -3.82 -12.12
C ALA A 85 -0.82 -3.75 -12.16
N LEU A 86 -0.12 -4.77 -11.62
CA LEU A 86 1.33 -4.89 -11.65
C LEU A 86 1.88 -5.68 -12.86
N GLY A 87 1.01 -6.22 -13.72
CA GLY A 87 1.42 -6.84 -14.99
C GLY A 87 0.99 -8.30 -15.16
N PHE A 88 0.47 -8.97 -14.13
CA PHE A 88 -0.01 -10.37 -14.22
C PHE A 88 -1.52 -10.37 -14.46
N GLY A 89 -1.91 -10.14 -15.70
CA GLY A 89 -3.27 -9.77 -16.07
C GLY A 89 -4.31 -10.86 -15.88
N THR A 90 -3.97 -12.13 -16.05
CA THR A 90 -4.91 -13.25 -16.12
C THR A 90 -4.87 -14.15 -14.88
N ASN A 91 -5.95 -14.90 -14.62
CA ASN A 91 -5.96 -15.86 -13.50
C ASN A 91 -4.88 -16.93 -13.65
N ALA A 92 -4.60 -17.36 -14.89
CA ALA A 92 -3.58 -18.36 -15.18
C ALA A 92 -2.19 -17.87 -14.79
N GLU A 93 -1.80 -16.64 -15.15
CA GLU A 93 -0.52 -16.04 -14.76
C GLU A 93 -0.40 -15.89 -13.23
N ILE A 94 -1.49 -15.52 -12.57
CA ILE A 94 -1.52 -15.39 -11.11
C ILE A 94 -1.34 -16.77 -10.43
N ILE A 95 -2.01 -17.80 -10.94
CA ILE A 95 -1.88 -19.17 -10.44
C ILE A 95 -0.48 -19.73 -10.74
N GLU A 96 0.11 -19.41 -11.88
CA GLU A 96 1.49 -19.80 -12.19
C GLU A 96 2.49 -19.19 -11.19
N LEU A 97 2.27 -17.93 -10.80
CA LEU A 97 3.16 -17.22 -9.87
C LEU A 97 3.01 -17.69 -8.41
N PHE A 98 1.78 -17.94 -7.96
CA PHE A 98 1.49 -18.20 -6.53
C PHE A 98 1.01 -19.63 -6.22
N GLY A 99 0.79 -20.45 -7.25
CA GLY A 99 0.12 -21.74 -7.12
C GLY A 99 -1.38 -21.63 -6.84
N GLU A 100 -2.00 -22.77 -6.54
CA GLU A 100 -3.41 -22.89 -6.13
C GLU A 100 -3.60 -22.51 -4.65
N GLU A 101 -3.12 -21.34 -4.24
CA GLU A 101 -3.28 -20.87 -2.86
C GLU A 101 -4.78 -20.54 -2.59
N PRO A 102 -5.42 -21.15 -1.57
CA PRO A 102 -6.87 -21.05 -1.37
C PRO A 102 -7.45 -19.64 -1.24
N LYS A 103 -6.74 -18.70 -0.60
CA LYS A 103 -7.15 -17.31 -0.40
C LYS A 103 -7.04 -16.49 -1.68
N ILE A 104 -6.03 -16.76 -2.50
CA ILE A 104 -5.94 -16.18 -3.84
C ILE A 104 -7.10 -16.71 -4.71
N LEU A 105 -7.36 -18.02 -4.68
CA LEU A 105 -8.48 -18.61 -5.40
C LEU A 105 -9.83 -18.02 -4.95
N ALA A 106 -10.05 -17.86 -3.64
CA ALA A 106 -11.25 -17.22 -3.10
C ALA A 106 -11.37 -15.75 -3.53
N SER A 107 -10.23 -15.06 -3.72
CA SER A 107 -10.19 -13.66 -4.15
C SER A 107 -10.66 -13.45 -5.58
N PHE A 108 -10.44 -14.41 -6.49
CA PHE A 108 -10.98 -14.32 -7.86
C PHE A 108 -12.50 -14.16 -7.88
N GLY A 109 -13.23 -14.82 -6.95
CA GLY A 109 -14.68 -14.69 -6.85
C GLY A 109 -15.18 -13.32 -6.34
N LYS A 110 -14.28 -12.46 -5.87
CA LYS A 110 -14.57 -11.08 -5.47
C LYS A 110 -13.96 -10.03 -6.39
N ASP A 111 -13.11 -10.46 -7.31
CA ASP A 111 -12.46 -9.63 -8.31
C ASP A 111 -13.40 -9.39 -9.49
N THR A 112 -13.57 -8.13 -9.87
CA THR A 112 -14.38 -7.76 -11.04
C THR A 112 -13.52 -7.55 -12.28
N ALA A 113 -12.19 -7.56 -12.14
CA ALA A 113 -11.24 -7.45 -13.23
C ALA A 113 -10.80 -8.83 -13.72
N GLU A 114 -10.67 -8.99 -15.02
CA GLU A 114 -10.23 -10.24 -15.67
C GLU A 114 -8.88 -10.09 -16.40
N ASN A 115 -8.40 -8.85 -16.56
CA ASN A 115 -7.17 -8.53 -17.29
C ASN A 115 -6.38 -7.37 -16.65
N TYR A 116 -5.19 -7.08 -17.21
CA TYR A 116 -4.28 -6.00 -16.78
C TYR A 116 -4.97 -4.63 -16.74
N GLN A 117 -5.66 -4.25 -17.83
CA GLN A 117 -6.28 -2.94 -17.98
C GLN A 117 -7.41 -2.74 -16.98
N GLU A 118 -8.25 -3.75 -16.79
CA GLU A 118 -9.31 -3.70 -15.78
C GLU A 118 -8.75 -3.65 -14.36
N GLY A 119 -7.65 -4.37 -14.08
CA GLY A 119 -6.93 -4.29 -12.81
C GLY A 119 -6.44 -2.87 -12.52
N LEU A 120 -5.82 -2.22 -13.51
CA LEU A 120 -5.41 -0.81 -13.43
C LEU A 120 -6.60 0.10 -13.14
N LEU A 121 -7.70 -0.05 -13.87
CA LEU A 121 -8.87 0.82 -13.75
C LEU A 121 -9.60 0.63 -12.41
N GLU A 122 -9.75 -0.61 -11.93
CA GLU A 122 -10.38 -0.87 -10.64
C GLU A 122 -9.56 -0.33 -9.48
N LEU A 123 -8.23 -0.45 -9.55
CA LEU A 123 -7.34 0.15 -8.55
C LEU A 123 -7.38 1.68 -8.61
N TYR A 124 -7.29 2.26 -9.81
CA TYR A 124 -7.35 3.70 -10.03
C TYR A 124 -8.63 4.31 -9.46
N LYS A 125 -9.78 3.67 -9.71
CA LYS A 125 -11.09 4.09 -9.19
C LYS A 125 -11.14 4.17 -7.66
N LYS A 126 -10.39 3.35 -6.93
CA LYS A 126 -10.34 3.44 -5.45
C LYS A 126 -9.45 4.58 -4.97
N ILE A 127 -8.36 4.84 -5.68
CA ILE A 127 -7.39 5.90 -5.34
C ILE A 127 -7.95 7.28 -5.70
N ARG A 128 -8.61 7.40 -6.86
CA ARG A 128 -9.14 8.66 -7.40
C ARG A 128 -10.63 8.52 -7.72
N PRO A 129 -11.50 8.47 -6.71
CA PRO A 129 -12.94 8.34 -6.93
C PRO A 129 -13.49 9.59 -7.63
N GLY A 130 -14.20 9.38 -8.73
CA GLY A 130 -14.86 10.46 -9.49
C GLY A 130 -14.02 11.07 -10.61
N GLU A 131 -12.75 10.69 -10.77
CA GLU A 131 -11.97 11.06 -11.94
C GLU A 131 -12.32 10.17 -13.15
N PRO A 132 -12.25 10.69 -14.39
CA PRO A 132 -12.45 9.89 -15.60
C PRO A 132 -11.50 8.69 -15.65
N LEU A 133 -12.04 7.53 -16.02
CA LEU A 133 -11.28 6.29 -16.14
C LEU A 133 -10.58 6.24 -17.50
N ALA A 134 -9.25 6.34 -17.48
CA ALA A 134 -8.40 6.16 -18.65
C ALA A 134 -7.20 5.29 -18.28
N VAL A 135 -6.89 4.29 -19.12
CA VAL A 135 -5.84 3.29 -18.86
C VAL A 135 -4.48 3.97 -18.70
N ASP A 136 -4.11 4.87 -19.62
CA ASP A 136 -2.81 5.57 -19.58
C ASP A 136 -2.62 6.39 -18.30
N SER A 137 -3.69 7.04 -17.83
CA SER A 137 -3.69 7.80 -16.56
C SER A 137 -3.54 6.88 -15.36
N ALA A 138 -4.22 5.73 -15.38
CA ALA A 138 -4.13 4.72 -14.33
C ALA A 138 -2.72 4.12 -14.25
N GLU A 139 -2.18 3.69 -15.39
CA GLU A 139 -0.82 3.16 -15.50
C GLU A 139 0.23 4.17 -15.03
N SER A 140 0.12 5.42 -15.49
CA SER A 140 1.02 6.50 -15.07
C SER A 140 0.97 6.73 -13.56
N LEU A 141 -0.23 6.72 -12.96
CA LEU A 141 -0.38 6.89 -11.51
C LEU A 141 0.25 5.73 -10.74
N ILE A 142 -0.07 4.49 -11.08
CA ILE A 142 0.43 3.30 -10.38
C ILE A 142 1.95 3.20 -10.52
N THR A 143 2.48 3.45 -11.71
CA THR A 143 3.93 3.50 -11.96
C THR A 143 4.61 4.55 -11.09
N SER A 144 4.05 5.76 -11.09
CA SER A 144 4.56 6.88 -10.28
C SER A 144 4.41 6.64 -8.77
N MET A 145 3.44 5.86 -8.33
CA MET A 145 3.17 5.60 -6.92
C MET A 145 4.16 4.61 -6.31
N PHE A 146 4.60 3.60 -7.05
CA PHE A 146 5.42 2.51 -6.50
C PHE A 146 6.83 2.42 -7.09
N PHE A 147 7.04 2.90 -8.31
CA PHE A 147 8.29 2.69 -9.06
C PHE A 147 9.06 3.97 -9.36
N ASP A 148 8.51 5.15 -9.07
CA ASP A 148 9.26 6.41 -9.07
C ASP A 148 9.93 6.64 -7.71
N ALA A 149 11.26 6.53 -7.67
CA ALA A 149 12.08 6.72 -6.46
C ALA A 149 11.93 8.12 -5.82
N ARG A 150 11.44 9.12 -6.58
CA ARG A 150 11.14 10.46 -6.03
C ARG A 150 9.88 10.43 -5.18
N ARG A 151 8.93 9.54 -5.49
CA ARG A 151 7.62 9.46 -4.82
C ARG A 151 7.51 8.29 -3.85
N TYR A 152 8.26 7.21 -4.07
CA TYR A 152 8.29 6.05 -3.19
C TYR A 152 9.72 5.76 -2.71
N ASP A 153 9.90 5.70 -1.39
CA ASP A 153 11.20 5.46 -0.75
C ASP A 153 11.00 4.69 0.56
N LEU A 154 11.77 3.62 0.76
CA LEU A 154 11.82 2.87 2.03
C LEU A 154 12.90 3.41 2.98
N ALA A 155 13.80 4.29 2.50
CA ALA A 155 15.08 4.62 3.11
C ALA A 155 15.98 3.38 3.34
N LYS A 156 17.26 3.62 3.63
CA LYS A 156 18.24 2.54 3.86
C LYS A 156 17.81 1.59 4.98
N VAL A 157 17.30 2.13 6.08
CA VAL A 157 16.84 1.34 7.23
C VAL A 157 15.59 0.52 6.88
N GLY A 158 14.63 1.09 6.14
CA GLY A 158 13.43 0.37 5.73
C GLY A 158 13.75 -0.73 4.74
N ARG A 159 14.63 -0.49 3.76
CA ARG A 159 15.09 -1.52 2.81
C ARG A 159 15.79 -2.67 3.52
N TYR A 160 16.70 -2.37 4.44
CA TYR A 160 17.35 -3.39 5.28
C TYR A 160 16.33 -4.24 6.04
N LYS A 161 15.35 -3.60 6.71
CA LYS A 161 14.28 -4.30 7.43
C LYS A 161 13.41 -5.14 6.51
N PHE A 162 13.13 -4.66 5.30
CA PHE A 162 12.32 -5.36 4.29
C PHE A 162 13.04 -6.63 3.82
N ASN A 163 14.28 -6.49 3.36
CA ASN A 163 15.10 -7.60 2.86
C ASN A 163 15.27 -8.67 3.93
N LYS A 164 15.64 -8.27 5.15
CA LYS A 164 15.80 -9.19 6.28
C LYS A 164 14.52 -9.95 6.61
N LYS A 165 13.36 -9.32 6.46
CA LYS A 165 12.06 -9.90 6.82
C LYS A 165 11.50 -10.83 5.74
N LEU A 166 11.81 -10.56 4.48
CA LEU A 166 11.43 -11.40 3.34
C LEU A 166 12.50 -12.41 2.94
N SER A 167 13.64 -12.43 3.62
CA SER A 167 14.79 -13.27 3.28
C SER A 167 15.26 -13.10 1.84
N THR A 168 15.17 -11.89 1.30
CA THR A 168 15.71 -11.53 -0.01
C THR A 168 17.12 -11.00 0.17
N GLU A 169 18.05 -11.39 -0.71
CA GLU A 169 19.43 -10.92 -0.68
C GLU A 169 19.52 -9.39 -0.90
N GLU A 170 20.62 -8.78 -0.42
CA GLU A 170 20.89 -7.33 -0.49
C GLU A 170 21.06 -6.80 -1.91
#